data_AF-A0A3M0WV54-F1
#
_entry.id   AF-A0A3M0WV54-F1
#
_cell.length_a   1.000
_cell.length_b   1.000
_cell.length_c   1.000
_cell.angle_alpha   90.00
_cell.angle_beta   90.00
_cell.angle_gamma   90.00
#
_symmetry.space_group_name_H-M   'P 1'
#
loop_
_entity.id
_entity.type
_entity.pdbx_description
1 polymer ?
#
loop_
_entity_poly.entity_id
_entity_poly.type
_entity_poly.pdbx_seq_one_letter_code
_entity_poly.pdbx_strand_id
1 'polypeptide(L)'
;MKKENILILITLAIILILAIVFTNNKQSSDTNQKSGHDTTESTSNQSTKLFKFDETEFDFGLVKQSGGIVQHKFPFTYNGDQPVNITLVTSCGCTSAGIDKNTLYPGDSATITISFNPNVHAEPEGKFYKTI
;
A
#
# COMPACT_ATOMS: atom_id res chain seq x y z
N MET A 1 29.78 60.20 21.62
CA MET A 1 28.60 59.34 21.92
C MET A 1 28.97 58.44 23.10
N LYS A 2 28.13 58.37 24.13
CA LYS A 2 28.45 57.61 25.35
C LYS A 2 28.49 56.11 25.02
N LYS A 3 29.49 55.41 25.53
CA LYS A 3 29.72 53.95 25.34
C LYS A 3 28.46 53.08 25.57
N GLU A 4 27.54 53.56 26.41
CA GLU A 4 26.26 52.92 26.72
C GLU A 4 25.28 52.95 25.53
N ASN A 5 25.30 54.00 24.71
CA ASN A 5 24.45 54.12 23.52
C ASN A 5 24.93 53.19 22.38
N ILE A 6 26.23 52.92 22.30
CA ILE A 6 26.80 52.01 21.29
C ILE A 6 26.38 50.57 21.60
N LEU A 7 26.40 50.17 22.87
CA LEU A 7 26.01 48.82 23.28
C LEU A 7 24.52 48.55 23.01
N ILE A 8 23.64 49.54 23.23
CA ILE A 8 22.19 49.43 22.95
C ILE A 8 21.93 49.33 21.43
N LEU A 9 22.71 50.02 20.59
CA LEU A 9 22.55 49.94 19.14
C LEU A 9 22.99 48.58 18.57
N ILE A 10 24.04 47.98 19.14
CA ILE A 10 24.52 46.64 18.73
C ILE A 10 23.50 45.56 19.10
N THR A 11 22.89 45.63 20.30
CA THR A 11 21.88 44.65 20.72
C THR A 11 20.60 44.74 19.89
N LEU A 12 20.14 45.95 19.54
CA LEU A 12 18.99 46.15 18.66
C LEU A 12 19.25 45.63 17.24
N ALA A 13 20.46 45.82 16.70
CA ALA A 13 20.83 45.31 15.38
C ALA A 13 20.86 43.76 15.33
N ILE A 14 21.35 43.10 16.38
CA ILE A 14 21.40 41.62 16.45
C ILE A 14 19.99 41.01 16.54
N ILE A 15 19.08 41.63 17.32
CA ILE A 15 17.68 41.17 17.43
C ILE A 15 16.94 41.30 16.09
N LEU A 16 17.21 42.38 15.33
CA LEU A 16 16.63 42.56 14.00
C LEU A 16 17.12 41.49 13.00
N ILE A 17 18.39 41.11 13.05
CA ILE A 17 18.95 40.08 12.17
C ILE A 17 18.36 38.70 12.46
N LEU A 18 18.12 38.35 13.74
CA LEU A 18 17.52 37.08 14.12
C LEU A 18 16.04 36.96 13.68
N ALA A 19 15.30 38.07 13.64
CA ALA A 19 13.91 38.09 13.16
C ALA A 19 13.79 37.84 11.64
N ILE A 20 14.78 38.27 10.84
CA ILE A 20 14.78 38.08 9.38
C ILE A 20 14.99 36.60 9.00
N VAL A 21 15.73 35.84 9.80
CA VAL A 21 15.99 34.41 9.52
C VAL A 21 14.75 33.53 9.76
N PHE A 22 13.78 33.99 10.55
CA PHE A 22 12.62 33.18 10.96
C PHE A 22 11.39 33.28 10.03
N THR A 23 11.38 34.17 9.02
CA THR A 23 10.17 34.45 8.23
C THR A 23 10.09 33.82 6.84
N ASN A 24 11.05 32.98 6.44
CA ASN A 24 10.99 32.32 5.13
C ASN A 24 10.85 30.78 5.24
N ASN A 25 9.62 30.33 5.48
CA ASN A 25 9.12 29.12 4.83
C ASN A 25 7.60 29.18 4.67
N LYS A 26 7.14 29.92 3.65
CA LYS A 26 5.75 29.94 3.19
C LYS A 26 5.71 29.43 1.76
N GLN A 27 5.60 28.11 1.59
CA GLN A 27 5.20 27.53 0.31
C GLN A 27 3.70 27.26 0.33
N SER A 28 2.94 28.30 -0.04
CA SER A 28 1.62 28.12 -0.63
C SER A 28 1.84 27.93 -2.13
N SER A 29 1.43 26.79 -2.67
CA SER A 29 1.38 26.54 -4.12
C SER A 29 -0.08 26.55 -4.55
N ASP A 30 -0.46 27.58 -5.31
CA ASP A 30 -1.73 27.68 -6.02
C ASP A 30 -1.52 27.29 -7.50
N THR A 31 -2.29 26.30 -7.95
CA THR A 31 -3.11 26.27 -9.19
C THR A 31 -2.48 26.45 -10.60
N ASN A 32 -2.56 25.34 -11.38
CA ASN A 32 -2.92 25.18 -12.82
C ASN A 32 -1.87 25.36 -13.96
N GLN A 33 -1.61 24.27 -14.72
CA GLN A 33 -1.71 24.25 -16.20
C GLN A 33 -1.54 22.84 -16.84
N LYS A 34 -2.67 22.33 -17.35
CA LYS A 34 -2.95 21.73 -18.69
C LYS A 34 -1.86 20.96 -19.49
N SER A 35 -2.23 19.70 -19.78
CA SER A 35 -2.07 18.90 -21.03
C SER A 35 -0.67 18.45 -21.49
N GLY A 36 -0.40 17.16 -21.29
CA GLY A 36 0.60 16.41 -22.05
C GLY A 36 0.38 14.91 -21.81
N HIS A 37 0.19 14.17 -22.90
CA HIS A 37 0.07 12.71 -23.00
C HIS A 37 1.04 11.97 -22.06
N ASP A 38 0.49 11.22 -21.09
CA ASP A 38 1.28 10.34 -20.24
C ASP A 38 0.54 9.02 -20.03
N THR A 39 1.29 7.96 -20.22
CA THR A 39 0.90 6.56 -20.10
C THR A 39 0.55 6.29 -18.65
N THR A 40 -0.68 5.87 -18.38
CA THR A 40 -1.14 5.46 -17.05
C THR A 40 -0.40 4.20 -16.58
N GLU A 41 0.79 4.38 -16.02
CA GLU A 41 1.44 3.48 -15.08
C GLU A 41 1.55 4.21 -13.73
N SER A 42 0.50 4.17 -12.91
CA SER A 42 0.56 4.60 -11.50
C SER A 42 -0.70 4.21 -10.73
N THR A 43 -0.80 2.93 -10.33
CA THR A 43 -1.77 2.49 -9.30
C THR A 43 -1.15 1.64 -8.19
N SER A 44 0.08 1.11 -8.33
CA SER A 44 0.63 0.17 -7.35
C SER A 44 1.11 0.80 -6.02
N ASN A 45 1.45 2.09 -5.99
CA ASN A 45 2.06 2.71 -4.80
C ASN A 45 1.09 3.29 -3.76
N GLN A 46 -0.18 3.53 -4.12
CA GLN A 46 -1.17 4.05 -3.15
C GLN A 46 -1.90 2.92 -2.40
N SER A 47 -2.18 1.81 -3.08
CA SER A 47 -2.85 0.64 -2.47
C SER A 47 -2.00 0.01 -1.35
N THR A 48 -0.68 -0.10 -1.56
CA THR A 48 0.27 -0.62 -0.56
C THR A 48 0.41 0.26 0.68
N LYS A 49 0.02 1.54 0.61
CA LYS A 49 0.00 2.43 1.78
C LYS A 49 -1.29 2.28 2.59
N LEU A 50 -2.42 2.03 1.94
CA LEU A 50 -3.72 1.87 2.59
C LEU A 50 -3.88 0.51 3.26
N PHE A 51 -3.28 -0.54 2.70
CA PHE A 51 -3.34 -1.88 3.27
C PHE A 51 -1.97 -2.30 3.76
N LYS A 52 -1.81 -2.40 5.07
CA LYS A 52 -0.57 -2.87 5.68
C LYS A 52 -0.69 -4.36 5.97
N PHE A 53 0.02 -5.17 5.19
CA PHE A 53 0.15 -6.60 5.40
C PHE A 53 1.35 -6.90 6.32
N ASP A 54 1.23 -7.94 7.14
CA ASP A 54 2.38 -8.44 7.92
C ASP A 54 3.39 -9.16 7.02
N GLU A 55 2.89 -9.81 5.96
CA GLU A 55 3.66 -10.45 4.90
C GLU A 55 2.87 -10.45 3.60
N THR A 56 3.56 -10.49 2.46
CA THR A 56 2.93 -10.49 1.12
C THR A 56 3.30 -11.71 0.29
N GLU A 57 4.10 -12.61 0.85
CA GLU A 57 4.59 -13.81 0.20
C GLU A 57 4.61 -14.96 1.20
N PHE A 58 4.31 -16.17 0.73
CA PHE A 58 4.44 -17.39 1.50
C PHE A 58 4.88 -18.53 0.59
N ASP A 59 5.91 -19.26 1.01
CA ASP A 59 6.40 -20.44 0.30
C ASP A 59 5.82 -21.71 0.95
N PHE A 60 4.93 -22.39 0.23
CA PHE A 60 4.41 -23.71 0.64
C PHE A 60 5.46 -24.82 0.50
N GLY A 61 6.58 -24.56 -0.16
CA GLY A 61 7.56 -25.56 -0.57
C GLY A 61 6.96 -26.55 -1.56
N LEU A 62 7.37 -27.82 -1.43
CA LEU A 62 6.87 -28.89 -2.29
C LEU A 62 5.47 -29.33 -1.85
N VAL A 63 4.45 -28.95 -2.60
CA VAL A 63 3.07 -29.44 -2.43
C VAL A 63 2.84 -30.64 -3.35
N LYS A 64 2.64 -31.82 -2.78
CA LYS A 64 2.29 -33.03 -3.54
C LYS A 64 0.81 -32.98 -3.94
N GLN A 65 0.49 -33.39 -5.17
CA GLN A 65 -0.90 -33.47 -5.64
C GLN A 65 -1.79 -34.36 -4.75
N SER A 66 -1.22 -35.45 -4.20
CA SER A 66 -1.91 -36.33 -3.24
C SER A 66 -2.05 -35.74 -1.83
N GLY A 67 -1.40 -34.61 -1.54
CA GLY A 67 -1.40 -33.96 -0.24
C GLY A 67 -2.65 -33.12 0.06
N GLY A 68 -3.50 -32.91 -0.95
CA GLY A 68 -4.72 -32.12 -0.82
C GLY A 68 -4.48 -30.61 -0.84
N ILE A 69 -5.50 -29.86 -0.44
CA ILE A 69 -5.50 -28.39 -0.45
C ILE A 69 -4.60 -27.88 0.67
N VAL A 70 -3.73 -26.93 0.35
CA VAL A 70 -2.95 -26.17 1.33
C VAL A 70 -3.47 -24.75 1.43
N GLN A 71 -3.33 -24.12 2.60
CA GLN A 71 -3.83 -22.79 2.87
C GLN A 71 -2.83 -21.96 3.64
N HIS A 72 -2.84 -20.66 3.38
CA HIS A 72 -2.11 -19.67 4.18
C HIS A 72 -2.96 -18.43 4.45
N LYS A 73 -2.71 -17.79 5.58
CA LYS A 73 -3.47 -16.63 6.06
C LYS A 73 -2.56 -15.40 6.06
N PHE A 74 -3.00 -14.35 5.40
CA PHE A 74 -2.35 -13.06 5.31
C PHE A 74 -3.16 -12.04 6.12
N PRO A 75 -2.83 -11.83 7.41
CA PRO A 75 -3.43 -10.76 8.19
C PRO A 75 -2.97 -9.40 7.68
N PHE A 76 -3.85 -8.41 7.75
CA PHE A 76 -3.56 -7.04 7.38
C PHE A 76 -4.42 -6.04 8.12
N THR A 77 -3.98 -4.79 8.13
CA THR A 77 -4.71 -3.64 8.66
C THR A 77 -5.02 -2.64 7.55
N TYR A 78 -6.25 -2.11 7.56
CA TYR A 78 -6.67 -1.03 6.67
C TYR A 78 -6.46 0.34 7.32
N ASN A 79 -5.57 1.14 6.73
CA ASN A 79 -5.14 2.46 7.18
C ASN A 79 -5.75 3.61 6.37
N GLY A 80 -6.80 3.34 5.59
CA GLY A 80 -7.53 4.41 4.91
C GLY A 80 -8.43 5.21 5.85
N ASP A 81 -9.02 6.26 5.30
CA ASP A 81 -9.81 7.26 6.04
C ASP A 81 -11.33 7.12 5.82
N GLN A 82 -11.75 6.29 4.85
CA GLN A 82 -13.16 6.02 4.54
C GLN A 82 -13.44 4.51 4.53
N PRO A 83 -14.69 4.08 4.78
CA PRO A 83 -15.07 2.67 4.65
C PRO A 83 -14.90 2.16 3.21
N VAL A 84 -14.47 0.91 3.07
CA VAL A 84 -14.29 0.23 1.77
C VAL A 84 -14.92 -1.15 1.77
N ASN A 85 -15.31 -1.61 0.58
CA ASN A 85 -15.68 -3.00 0.36
C ASN A 85 -14.60 -3.70 -0.47
N ILE A 86 -14.17 -4.88 -0.03
CA ILE A 86 -13.05 -5.63 -0.58
C ILE A 86 -13.57 -6.77 -1.46
N THR A 87 -13.06 -6.81 -2.69
CA THR A 87 -13.24 -7.93 -3.62
C THR A 87 -11.89 -8.55 -3.92
N LEU A 88 -11.82 -9.88 -3.85
CA LEU A 88 -10.60 -10.63 -4.14
C LEU A 88 -10.65 -11.22 -5.55
N VAL A 89 -9.51 -11.24 -6.24
CA VAL A 89 -9.36 -11.85 -7.56
C VAL A 89 -8.16 -12.78 -7.58
N THR A 90 -8.27 -13.89 -8.29
CA THR A 90 -7.18 -14.86 -8.48
C THR A 90 -6.89 -15.02 -9.97
N SER A 91 -5.64 -15.32 -10.30
CA SER A 91 -5.16 -15.45 -11.69
C SER A 91 -5.19 -16.89 -12.22
N CYS A 92 -5.25 -17.89 -11.34
CA CYS A 92 -5.28 -19.32 -11.68
C CYS A 92 -6.52 -20.00 -11.09
N GLY A 93 -7.16 -20.89 -11.84
CA GLY A 93 -8.26 -21.73 -11.33
C GLY A 93 -7.84 -22.70 -10.21
N CYS A 94 -6.54 -22.88 -10.02
CA CYS A 94 -5.93 -23.65 -8.94
C CYS A 94 -5.89 -22.93 -7.58
N THR A 95 -6.17 -21.62 -7.57
CA THR A 95 -6.07 -20.78 -6.38
C THR A 95 -7.42 -20.13 -6.08
N SER A 96 -7.85 -20.23 -4.82
CA SER A 96 -9.02 -19.51 -4.31
C SER A 96 -8.62 -18.58 -3.17
N ALA A 97 -9.31 -17.45 -3.05
CA ALA A 97 -9.06 -16.46 -2.00
C ALA A 97 -10.36 -16.15 -1.25
N GLY A 98 -10.28 -16.01 0.07
CA GLY A 98 -11.38 -15.59 0.93
C GLY A 98 -10.94 -14.52 1.93
N ILE A 99 -11.89 -13.73 2.43
CA ILE A 99 -11.66 -12.72 3.48
C ILE A 99 -12.70 -12.89 4.58
N ASP A 100 -12.28 -12.74 5.84
CA ASP A 100 -13.15 -12.86 7.02
C ASP A 100 -14.06 -11.63 7.23
N LYS A 101 -13.66 -10.47 6.72
CA LYS A 101 -14.41 -9.22 6.76
C LYS A 101 -14.28 -8.44 5.44
N ASN A 102 -15.35 -8.39 4.66
CA ASN A 102 -15.37 -7.76 3.35
C ASN A 102 -15.64 -6.24 3.37
N THR A 103 -16.22 -5.70 4.44
CA THR A 103 -16.37 -4.24 4.64
C THR A 103 -15.44 -3.78 5.76
N LEU A 104 -14.51 -2.87 5.43
CA LEU A 104 -13.50 -2.37 6.36
C LEU A 104 -13.70 -0.88 6.62
N TYR A 105 -13.64 -0.51 7.89
CA TYR A 105 -13.59 0.87 8.39
C TYR A 105 -12.14 1.25 8.72
N PRO A 106 -11.81 2.55 8.79
CA PRO A 106 -10.49 3.01 9.20
C PRO A 106 -9.98 2.32 10.48
N GLY A 107 -8.82 1.67 10.38
CA GLY A 107 -8.17 0.94 11.49
C GLY A 107 -8.61 -0.52 11.65
N ASP A 108 -9.57 -1.01 10.87
CA ASP A 108 -9.97 -2.42 10.91
C ASP A 108 -8.81 -3.33 10.47
N SER A 109 -8.76 -4.51 11.08
CA SER A 109 -7.92 -5.62 10.61
C SER A 109 -8.78 -6.76 10.07
N ALA A 110 -8.23 -7.47 9.09
CA ALA A 110 -8.88 -8.60 8.44
C ALA A 110 -7.82 -9.60 7.97
N THR A 111 -8.27 -10.79 7.59
CA THR A 111 -7.41 -11.87 7.14
C THR A 111 -7.83 -12.34 5.75
N ILE A 112 -6.90 -12.30 4.79
CA ILE A 112 -7.07 -12.99 3.52
C ILE A 112 -6.57 -14.42 3.67
N THR A 113 -7.41 -15.40 3.37
CA THR A 113 -7.00 -16.81 3.29
C THR A 113 -6.82 -17.18 1.82
N ILE A 114 -5.60 -17.54 1.44
CA ILE A 114 -5.30 -18.11 0.13
C ILE A 114 -5.26 -19.62 0.25
N SER A 115 -5.99 -20.30 -0.62
CA SER A 115 -5.94 -21.77 -0.74
C SER A 115 -5.40 -22.15 -2.11
N PHE A 116 -4.48 -23.11 -2.13
CA PHE A 116 -3.97 -23.72 -3.35
C PHE A 116 -4.43 -25.18 -3.39
N ASN A 117 -5.12 -25.54 -4.46
CA ASN A 117 -5.49 -26.91 -4.74
C ASN A 117 -4.57 -27.48 -5.83
N PRO A 118 -3.65 -28.41 -5.51
CA PRO A 118 -2.75 -29.01 -6.50
C PRO A 118 -3.45 -30.00 -7.42
N ASN A 119 -4.71 -30.37 -7.14
CA ASN A 119 -5.50 -31.35 -7.90
C ASN A 119 -6.87 -30.79 -8.32
N VAL A 120 -6.88 -29.88 -9.30
CA VAL A 120 -8.11 -29.23 -9.80
C VAL A 120 -8.79 -29.94 -10.97
N HIS A 121 -8.20 -31.04 -11.46
CA HIS A 121 -8.80 -31.85 -12.53
C HIS A 121 -9.19 -33.21 -11.98
N ALA A 122 -10.35 -33.70 -12.42
CA ALA A 122 -10.68 -35.11 -12.25
C ALA A 122 -9.63 -35.95 -12.99
N GLU A 123 -9.30 -37.12 -12.43
CA GLU A 123 -8.45 -38.06 -13.14
C GLU A 123 -9.16 -38.50 -14.43
N PRO A 124 -8.47 -38.45 -15.57
CA PRO A 124 -9.05 -38.81 -16.85
C PRO A 124 -9.35 -40.31 -16.89
N GLU A 125 -10.59 -40.66 -17.23
CA GLU A 125 -10.97 -42.03 -17.51
C GLU A 125 -10.95 -42.30 -19.02
N GLY A 126 -10.44 -43.46 -19.44
CA GLY A 126 -10.46 -43.89 -20.83
C GLY A 126 -9.31 -43.37 -21.69
N LYS A 127 -9.59 -43.05 -22.96
CA LYS A 127 -8.58 -42.69 -23.96
C LYS A 127 -8.50 -41.18 -24.15
N PHE A 128 -7.28 -40.64 -24.15
CA PHE A 128 -7.02 -39.28 -24.62
C PHE A 128 -6.98 -39.23 -26.14
N TYR A 129 -7.65 -38.25 -26.72
CA TYR A 129 -7.56 -37.93 -28.14
C TYR A 129 -6.74 -36.65 -28.31
N LYS A 130 -5.86 -36.62 -29.32
CA LYS A 130 -5.15 -35.38 -29.67
C LYS A 130 -6.12 -34.42 -30.35
N THR A 131 -6.07 -33.14 -29.97
CA THR A 131 -6.65 -32.07 -30.80
C THR A 131 -5.63 -31.73 -31.88
N ILE A 132 -6.07 -31.72 -33.14
CA ILE A 132 -5.31 -31.20 -34.29
C ILE A 132 -5.69 -29.75 -34.55
#